data_AF-A0A2V9KPI2-F1
#
_entry.id   AF-A0A2V9KPI2-F1
#
_cell.length_a   1.000
_cell.length_b   1.000
_cell.length_c   1.000
_cell.angle_alpha   90.00
_cell.angle_beta   90.00
_cell.angle_gamma   90.00
#
_symmetry.space_group_name_H-M   'P 1'
#
loop_
_entity.id
_entity.type
_entity.pdbx_description
1 polymer ?
#
loop_
_entity_poly.entity_id
_entity_poly.type
_entity_poly.pdbx_seq_one_letter_code
_entity_poly.pdbx_strand_id
1 'polypeptide(L)'
;MSAEDAEDIEDFGRRSQTAATAADWPTARRGVAFRSLIGGGFFHAILLTVGSALHHKARGGFRIVADSKQAAHSGEDNRRQYVNFAFYKVDPAWRRLPAEDRKRGKCQFIDAVKTFEPEMLVIPYSLVGIRGDCDFMLWRIGYDLPKLQEMTAALLATGLGQYLTTP
;
A
#
# COMPACT_ATOMS: atom_id res chain seq x y z
N MET A 1 0.52 27.24 -7.30
CA MET A 1 0.32 25.79 -7.49
C MET A 1 1.20 25.37 -8.67
N SER A 2 2.24 24.58 -8.43
CA SER A 2 2.96 23.94 -9.54
C SER A 2 2.08 22.82 -10.10
N ALA A 3 2.30 22.44 -11.37
CA ALA A 3 1.60 21.30 -11.97
C ALA A 3 1.95 19.98 -11.27
N GLU A 4 3.20 19.87 -10.77
CA GLU A 4 3.72 18.71 -10.05
C GLU A 4 2.92 18.42 -8.77
N ASP A 5 2.58 19.44 -7.98
CA ASP A 5 1.77 19.26 -6.75
C ASP A 5 0.41 18.60 -7.02
N ALA A 6 -0.20 18.90 -8.17
CA ALA A 6 -1.54 18.44 -8.50
C ALA A 6 -1.49 16.98 -8.97
N GLU A 7 -0.51 16.66 -9.82
CA GLU A 7 -0.25 15.29 -10.27
C GLU A 7 0.07 14.37 -9.08
N ASP A 8 0.82 14.88 -8.10
CA ASP A 8 1.17 14.13 -6.89
C ASP A 8 -0.05 13.78 -6.02
N ILE A 9 -0.99 14.72 -5.88
CA ILE A 9 -2.25 14.47 -5.16
C ILE A 9 -3.07 13.40 -5.88
N GLU A 10 -3.12 13.46 -7.20
CA GLU A 10 -3.87 12.51 -8.02
C GLU A 10 -3.23 11.11 -8.05
N ASP A 11 -1.90 11.03 -8.17
CA ASP A 11 -1.15 9.76 -8.13
C ASP A 11 -1.32 9.08 -6.78
N PHE A 12 -1.15 9.82 -5.68
CA PHE A 12 -1.38 9.30 -4.33
C PHE A 12 -2.82 8.80 -4.16
N GLY A 13 -3.80 9.53 -4.71
CA GLY A 13 -5.19 9.10 -4.74
C GLY A 13 -5.43 7.84 -5.59
N ARG A 14 -4.74 7.69 -6.72
CA ARG A 14 -4.86 6.53 -7.61
C ARG A 14 -4.29 5.27 -6.97
N ARG A 15 -3.13 5.36 -6.30
CA ARG A 15 -2.52 4.24 -5.57
C ARG A 15 -3.45 3.64 -4.52
N SER A 16 -4.41 4.41 -4.01
CA SER A 16 -5.40 3.92 -3.06
C SER A 16 -6.50 3.04 -3.64
N GLN A 17 -6.69 3.07 -4.96
CA GLN A 17 -7.73 2.32 -5.67
C GLN A 17 -7.19 1.04 -6.31
N THR A 18 -5.88 0.94 -6.50
CA THR A 18 -5.20 -0.26 -6.99
C THR A 18 -4.79 -1.17 -5.83
N ALA A 19 -5.21 -2.44 -5.89
CA ALA A 19 -4.67 -3.45 -4.99
C ALA A 19 -3.17 -3.58 -5.24
N ALA A 20 -2.35 -3.34 -4.21
CA ALA A 20 -0.91 -3.52 -4.34
C ALA A 20 -0.60 -4.97 -4.70
N THR A 21 0.05 -5.14 -5.85
CA THR A 21 0.51 -6.43 -6.33
C THR A 21 1.97 -6.64 -5.91
N ALA A 22 2.42 -7.89 -5.90
CA ALA A 22 3.83 -8.22 -5.66
C ALA A 22 4.80 -7.48 -6.60
N ALA A 23 4.32 -7.01 -7.76
CA ALA A 23 5.10 -6.28 -8.75
C ALA A 23 5.34 -4.81 -8.39
N ASP A 24 4.56 -4.22 -7.49
CA ASP A 24 4.63 -2.81 -7.10
C ASP A 24 5.74 -2.54 -6.04
N TRP A 25 6.48 -3.57 -5.65
CA TRP A 25 7.52 -3.50 -4.61
C TRP A 25 8.87 -2.98 -5.19
N PRO A 26 9.50 -1.93 -4.63
CA PRO A 26 10.79 -1.42 -5.11
C PRO A 26 11.94 -2.45 -5.10
N THR A 27 11.90 -3.41 -4.17
CA THR A 27 12.88 -4.52 -4.09
C THR A 27 12.49 -5.73 -4.95
N ALA A 28 11.46 -5.66 -5.80
CA ALA A 28 11.13 -6.75 -6.73
C ALA A 28 12.28 -7.04 -7.72
N ARG A 29 13.27 -6.13 -7.82
CA ARG A 29 14.55 -6.36 -8.52
C ARG A 29 15.59 -7.18 -7.75
N ARG A 30 15.34 -7.56 -6.50
CA ARG A 30 16.24 -8.40 -5.68
C ARG A 30 15.45 -9.49 -4.95
N GLY A 31 15.03 -10.52 -5.70
CA GLY A 31 14.98 -11.92 -5.25
C GLY A 31 14.10 -12.33 -4.07
N VAL A 32 13.24 -11.46 -3.49
CA VAL A 32 12.36 -11.84 -2.38
C VAL A 32 11.01 -12.33 -2.93
N ALA A 33 10.72 -13.62 -2.74
CA ALA A 33 9.44 -14.20 -3.08
C ALA A 33 8.34 -13.67 -2.14
N PHE A 34 7.40 -12.91 -2.71
CA PHE A 34 6.16 -12.45 -2.07
C PHE A 34 5.28 -13.66 -1.72
N ARG A 35 5.58 -14.31 -0.59
CA ARG A 35 4.77 -15.44 -0.11
C ARG A 35 3.61 -14.87 0.69
N SER A 36 2.44 -14.88 0.04
CA SER A 36 1.08 -14.89 0.62
C SER A 36 1.02 -14.61 2.13
N LEU A 37 1.04 -13.32 2.49
CA LEU A 37 0.65 -12.84 3.82
C LEU A 37 -0.85 -12.45 3.86
N ILE A 38 -1.60 -12.89 2.84
CA ILE A 38 -3.07 -12.90 2.81
C ILE A 38 -3.52 -14.33 3.08
N GLY A 39 -3.25 -14.82 4.30
CA GLY A 39 -3.84 -16.04 4.81
C GLY A 39 -5.31 -15.80 5.14
N GLY A 40 -6.20 -16.23 4.24
CA GLY A 40 -7.62 -16.58 4.44
C GLY A 40 -8.46 -15.71 5.38
N GLY A 41 -9.30 -14.83 4.83
CA GLY A 41 -10.52 -14.40 5.55
C GLY A 41 -11.15 -13.06 5.19
N PHE A 42 -10.45 -12.13 4.52
CA PHE A 42 -10.94 -10.73 4.39
C PHE A 42 -11.17 -10.23 2.95
N PHE A 43 -11.45 -11.12 2.00
CA PHE A 43 -11.78 -10.78 0.60
C PHE A 43 -12.94 -11.61 0.05
N HIS A 44 -14.04 -11.74 0.80
CA HIS A 44 -15.27 -12.33 0.27
C HIS A 44 -16.46 -11.38 0.41
N ALA A 45 -16.35 -10.20 -0.20
CA ALA A 45 -17.50 -9.37 -0.53
C ALA A 45 -17.09 -8.34 -1.60
N ILE A 46 -17.17 -8.74 -2.88
CA ILE A 46 -17.79 -8.01 -3.99
C ILE A 46 -17.97 -9.04 -5.14
N LEU A 47 -19.17 -9.06 -5.71
CA LEU A 47 -19.90 -10.18 -6.32
C LEU A 47 -19.21 -11.04 -7.40
N LEU A 48 -19.48 -12.35 -7.29
CA LEU A 48 -19.55 -13.37 -8.34
C LEU A 48 -20.82 -13.21 -9.21
N THR A 49 -20.72 -13.46 -10.52
CA THR A 49 -21.69 -14.21 -11.39
C THR A 49 -20.93 -14.58 -12.68
N VAL A 50 -20.30 -15.76 -12.77
CA VAL A 50 -20.81 -17.06 -13.30
C VAL A 50 -21.00 -17.09 -14.82
N GLY A 51 -20.31 -18.03 -15.49
CA GLY A 51 -20.61 -18.44 -16.87
C GLY A 51 -19.53 -19.31 -17.55
N SER A 52 -19.45 -20.59 -17.18
CA SER A 52 -18.64 -21.65 -17.81
C SER A 52 -18.80 -21.79 -19.32
N ALA A 53 -17.75 -22.22 -20.02
CA ALA A 53 -17.87 -23.15 -21.16
C ALA A 53 -16.56 -23.91 -21.42
N LEU A 54 -16.69 -25.24 -21.50
CA LEU A 54 -15.64 -26.23 -21.76
C LEU A 54 -15.21 -26.25 -23.24
N HIS A 55 -13.96 -26.66 -23.51
CA HIS A 55 -13.69 -27.66 -24.56
C HIS A 55 -12.33 -28.39 -24.41
N HIS A 56 -12.43 -29.69 -24.11
CA HIS A 56 -11.81 -30.86 -24.77
C HIS A 56 -10.31 -30.91 -25.15
N LYS A 57 -9.62 -31.94 -24.60
CA LYS A 57 -8.90 -33.06 -25.29
C LYS A 57 -7.37 -33.23 -25.12
N ALA A 58 -7.03 -34.50 -24.80
CA ALA A 58 -5.90 -35.33 -25.25
C ALA A 58 -4.49 -35.25 -24.61
N ARG A 59 -4.16 -36.34 -23.87
CA ARG A 59 -3.07 -37.32 -24.07
C ARG A 59 -1.74 -36.85 -24.68
N GLY A 60 -0.65 -37.07 -23.93
CA GLY A 60 0.70 -37.22 -24.46
C GLY A 60 1.73 -37.39 -23.34
N GLY A 61 2.31 -38.59 -23.22
CA GLY A 61 3.41 -38.85 -22.29
C GLY A 61 4.67 -38.11 -22.72
N PHE A 62 5.21 -37.27 -21.84
CA PHE A 62 6.52 -36.66 -22.00
C PHE A 62 7.26 -36.80 -20.67
N ARG A 63 8.29 -37.65 -20.66
CA ARG A 63 9.15 -37.92 -19.51
C ARG A 63 10.26 -36.86 -19.50
N ILE A 64 10.07 -35.80 -18.71
CA ILE A 64 11.14 -34.84 -18.41
C ILE A 64 12.02 -35.43 -17.32
N VAL A 65 13.24 -35.84 -17.68
CA VAL A 65 14.36 -35.93 -16.74
C VAL A 65 14.76 -34.48 -16.48
N ALA A 66 14.38 -33.94 -15.32
CA ALA A 66 14.84 -32.62 -14.89
C ALA A 66 16.32 -32.74 -14.48
N ASP A 67 17.18 -32.08 -15.24
CA ASP A 67 18.57 -31.81 -14.87
C ASP A 67 18.59 -31.09 -13.51
N SER A 68 19.00 -31.81 -12.47
CA SER A 68 18.98 -31.38 -11.07
C SER A 68 20.20 -30.50 -10.75
N LYS A 69 20.50 -29.51 -11.59
CA LYS A 69 21.74 -28.73 -11.45
C LYS A 69 21.57 -27.24 -11.67
N GLN A 70 20.60 -26.58 -11.04
CA GLN A 70 20.77 -25.18 -10.58
C GLN A 70 19.59 -24.76 -9.67
N ALA A 71 19.66 -25.14 -8.40
CA ALA A 71 18.87 -24.51 -7.33
C ALA A 71 19.83 -24.09 -6.21
N ALA A 72 20.90 -23.39 -6.58
CA ALA A 72 21.81 -22.76 -5.64
C ALA A 72 21.74 -21.25 -5.90
N HIS A 73 20.68 -20.61 -5.41
CA HIS A 73 20.65 -19.22 -4.96
C HIS A 73 19.26 -18.90 -4.38
N SER A 74 19.16 -18.91 -3.06
CA SER A 74 18.47 -17.87 -2.28
C SER A 74 18.61 -18.27 -0.82
N GLY A 75 19.64 -17.75 -0.15
CA GLY A 75 19.53 -17.60 1.29
C GLY A 75 18.30 -16.73 1.51
N GLU A 76 17.22 -17.33 2.03
CA GLU A 76 16.02 -16.58 2.40
C GLU A 76 16.46 -15.50 3.38
N ASP A 77 16.34 -14.24 2.96
CA ASP A 77 16.50 -13.09 3.85
C ASP A 77 15.34 -13.14 4.85
N ASN A 78 15.54 -13.90 5.94
CA ASN A 78 14.60 -14.03 7.05
C ASN A 78 14.59 -12.77 7.92
N ARG A 79 14.59 -11.60 7.28
CA ARG A 79 14.50 -10.31 7.94
C ARG A 79 13.05 -10.09 8.35
N ARG A 80 12.83 -9.88 9.64
CA ARG A 80 11.50 -9.62 10.19
C ARG A 80 10.90 -8.36 9.56
N GLN A 81 9.71 -8.51 9.00
CA GLN A 81 8.89 -7.41 8.51
C GLN A 81 7.93 -6.95 9.61
N TYR A 82 7.73 -5.64 9.69
CA TYR A 82 6.71 -5.00 10.51
C TYR A 82 5.61 -4.47 9.61
N VAL A 83 4.37 -4.83 9.93
CA VAL A 83 3.17 -4.36 9.24
C VAL A 83 2.41 -3.45 10.19
N ASN A 84 1.99 -2.29 9.70
CA ASN A 84 1.19 -1.34 10.45
C ASN A 84 0.02 -0.82 9.60
N PHE A 85 -1.15 -0.76 10.21
CA PHE A 85 -2.35 -0.14 9.64
C PHE A 85 -2.61 1.15 10.43
N ALA A 86 -2.25 2.29 9.84
CA ALA A 86 -2.43 3.59 10.48
C ALA A 86 -3.73 4.23 10.03
N PHE A 87 -4.72 4.30 10.92
CA PHE A 87 -6.02 4.90 10.65
C PHE A 87 -6.04 6.36 11.06
N TYR A 88 -6.65 7.21 10.23
CA TYR A 88 -6.75 8.64 10.50
C TYR A 88 -8.17 9.14 10.27
N LYS A 89 -8.64 9.97 11.22
CA LYS A 89 -9.87 10.74 11.10
C LYS A 89 -9.54 12.22 10.92
N VAL A 90 -10.13 12.85 9.90
CA VAL A 90 -9.91 14.28 9.62
C VAL A 90 -10.94 15.12 10.37
N ASP A 91 -10.47 16.04 11.21
CA ASP A 91 -11.32 17.02 11.90
C ASP A 91 -12.13 17.84 10.87
N PRO A 92 -13.46 17.97 11.03
CA PRO A 92 -14.28 18.84 10.18
C PRO A 92 -13.79 20.28 10.04
N ALA A 93 -13.06 20.82 11.03
CA ALA A 93 -12.44 22.14 10.97
C ALA A 93 -11.48 22.30 9.80
N TRP A 94 -10.75 21.24 9.42
CA TRP A 94 -9.85 21.29 8.28
C TRP A 94 -10.59 21.61 6.97
N ARG A 95 -11.82 21.11 6.79
CA ARG A 95 -12.63 21.37 5.59
C ARG A 95 -13.07 22.83 5.49
N ARG A 96 -13.09 23.57 6.61
CA ARG A 96 -13.46 24.99 6.68
C ARG A 96 -12.29 25.94 6.42
N LEU A 97 -11.05 25.45 6.37
CA LEU A 97 -9.87 26.26 6.06
C LEU A 97 -9.94 26.82 4.63
N PRO A 98 -9.24 27.94 4.34
CA PRO A 98 -9.02 28.42 2.97
C PRO A 98 -8.48 27.32 2.05
N ALA A 99 -8.87 27.35 0.77
CA ALA A 99 -8.50 26.32 -0.19
C ALA A 99 -6.98 26.14 -0.33
N GLU A 100 -6.23 27.24 -0.30
CA GLU A 100 -4.76 27.25 -0.35
C GLU A 100 -4.12 26.57 0.86
N ASP A 101 -4.69 26.77 2.06
CA ASP A 101 -4.19 26.14 3.29
C ASP A 101 -4.44 24.64 3.28
N ARG A 102 -5.64 24.22 2.86
CA ARG A 102 -5.95 22.80 2.68
C ARG A 102 -5.01 22.16 1.66
N LYS A 103 -4.76 22.84 0.54
CA LYS A 103 -3.87 22.34 -0.51
C LYS A 103 -2.44 22.19 0.02
N ARG A 104 -1.89 23.24 0.64
CA ARG A 104 -0.55 23.22 1.23
C ARG A 104 -0.39 22.07 2.23
N GLY A 105 -1.38 21.87 3.09
CA GLY A 105 -1.38 20.76 4.06
C GLY A 105 -1.36 19.38 3.41
N LYS A 106 -2.09 19.18 2.30
CA LYS A 106 -2.05 17.92 1.53
C LYS A 106 -0.68 17.69 0.88
N CYS A 107 -0.11 18.70 0.23
CA CYS A 107 1.20 18.58 -0.41
C CYS A 107 2.28 18.23 0.61
N GLN A 108 2.34 18.95 1.74
CA GLN A 108 3.25 18.63 2.85
C GLN A 108 3.10 17.18 3.34
N PHE A 109 1.87 16.67 3.43
CA PHE A 109 1.60 15.30 3.84
C PHE A 109 2.13 14.29 2.82
N ILE A 110 1.91 14.53 1.52
CA ILE A 110 2.41 13.68 0.44
C ILE A 110 3.93 13.68 0.40
N ASP A 111 4.57 14.85 0.50
CA ASP A 111 6.02 14.99 0.54
C ASP A 111 6.63 14.23 1.72
N ALA A 112 5.98 14.32 2.89
CA ALA A 112 6.36 13.55 4.06
C ALA A 112 6.27 12.05 3.77
N VAL A 113 5.19 11.54 3.15
CA VAL A 113 5.09 10.12 2.76
C VAL A 113 6.22 9.73 1.80
N LYS A 114 6.45 10.50 0.74
CA LYS A 114 7.45 10.23 -0.30
C LYS A 114 8.86 10.09 0.26
N THR A 115 9.18 10.83 1.32
CA THR A 115 10.48 10.75 1.99
C THR A 115 10.75 9.35 2.57
N PHE A 116 9.71 8.58 2.92
CA PHE A 116 9.85 7.23 3.49
C PHE A 116 9.64 6.09 2.48
N GLU A 117 9.10 6.37 1.28
CA GLU A 117 8.88 5.35 0.23
C GLU A 117 10.14 4.54 -0.17
N PRO A 118 11.38 5.09 -0.13
CA PRO A 118 12.58 4.30 -0.39
C PRO A 118 12.87 3.23 0.66
N GLU A 119 12.39 3.40 1.90
CA GLU A 119 12.70 2.55 3.06
C GLU A 119 11.53 1.63 3.46
N MET A 120 10.30 1.98 3.08
CA MET A 120 9.09 1.23 3.41
C MET A 120 8.01 1.35 2.33
N LEU A 121 7.17 0.32 2.24
CA LEU A 121 5.96 0.38 1.43
C LEU A 121 4.89 1.16 2.18
N VAL A 122 4.26 2.11 1.49
CA VAL A 122 3.14 2.88 2.02
C VAL A 122 2.03 2.85 0.98
N ILE A 123 0.89 2.27 1.33
CA ILE A 123 -0.29 2.22 0.46
C ILE A 123 -1.44 2.95 1.16
N PRO A 124 -1.94 4.06 0.61
CA PRO A 124 -3.11 4.73 1.15
C PRO A 124 -4.40 3.98 0.80
N TYR A 125 -5.42 4.08 1.64
CA TYR A 125 -6.78 3.62 1.35
C TYR A 125 -7.78 4.68 1.80
N SER A 126 -8.73 5.03 0.94
CA SER A 126 -9.88 5.83 1.35
C SER A 126 -10.90 4.94 2.07
N LEU A 127 -11.40 5.42 3.21
CA LEU A 127 -12.43 4.74 4.01
C LEU A 127 -13.73 5.56 4.09
N VAL A 128 -13.75 6.73 3.46
CA VAL A 128 -14.91 7.61 3.35
C VAL A 128 -16.08 6.85 2.73
N GLY A 129 -17.22 6.81 3.43
CA GLY A 129 -18.43 6.12 2.97
C GLY A 129 -18.47 4.62 3.29
N ILE A 130 -17.43 4.06 3.90
CA ILE A 130 -17.38 2.65 4.31
C ILE A 130 -17.51 2.51 5.84
N ARG A 131 -16.78 3.32 6.61
CA ARG A 131 -16.87 3.39 8.08
C ARG A 131 -16.84 4.84 8.57
N GLY A 132 -17.42 5.09 9.75
CA GLY A 132 -17.65 6.45 10.25
C GLY A 132 -16.54 7.02 11.14
N ASP A 133 -15.72 6.16 11.73
CA ASP A 133 -14.72 6.48 12.75
C ASP A 133 -13.35 6.88 12.17
N CYS A 134 -13.05 6.55 10.91
CA CYS A 134 -11.85 7.02 10.21
C CYS A 134 -12.14 7.33 8.74
N ASP A 135 -11.36 8.24 8.15
CA ASP A 135 -11.55 8.72 6.78
C ASP A 135 -10.56 8.06 5.79
N PHE A 136 -9.35 7.73 6.25
CA PHE A 136 -8.36 7.00 5.43
C PHE A 136 -7.42 6.15 6.30
N MET A 137 -6.72 5.22 5.67
CA MET A 137 -5.72 4.35 6.30
C MET A 137 -4.44 4.29 5.46
N LEU A 138 -3.28 4.24 6.12
CA LEU A 138 -2.01 3.93 5.49
C LEU A 138 -1.58 2.51 5.87
N TRP A 139 -1.47 1.63 4.88
CA TRP A 139 -0.88 0.31 5.04
C TRP A 139 0.61 0.42 4.85
N ARG A 140 1.35 0.24 5.94
CA ARG A 140 2.79 0.46 6.01
C ARG A 140 3.51 -0.85 6.26
N ILE A 141 4.51 -1.16 5.47
CA ILE A 141 5.36 -2.34 5.63
C ILE A 141 6.82 -1.91 5.59
N GLY A 142 7.55 -2.15 6.67
CA GLY A 142 8.97 -1.84 6.77
C GLY A 142 9.74 -2.90 7.55
N TYR A 143 11.07 -2.79 7.54
CA TYR A 143 11.95 -3.69 8.31
C TYR A 143 12.44 -3.06 9.62
N ASP A 144 12.11 -1.80 9.85
CA ASP A 144 12.53 -1.01 11.00
C ASP A 144 11.30 -0.41 11.69
N LEU A 145 11.10 -0.78 12.96
CA LEU A 145 9.95 -0.36 13.75
C LEU A 145 10.04 1.14 14.14
N PRO A 146 11.17 1.65 14.65
CA PRO A 146 11.43 3.09 14.79
C PRO A 146 11.05 3.92 13.56
N LYS A 147 11.33 3.45 12.33
CA LYS A 147 10.96 4.19 11.11
C LYS A 147 9.46 4.40 10.95
N LEU A 148 8.64 3.44 11.37
CA LEU A 148 7.18 3.61 11.37
C LEU A 148 6.73 4.72 12.34
N GLN A 149 7.44 4.88 13.46
CA GLN A 149 7.19 5.94 14.44
C GLN A 149 7.67 7.30 13.91
N GLU A 150 8.88 7.36 13.34
CA GLU A 150 9.42 8.57 12.70
C GLU A 150 8.50 9.08 11.60
N MET A 151 8.01 8.19 10.73
CA MET A 151 7.04 8.54 9.70
C MET A 151 5.77 9.10 10.32
N THR A 152 5.24 8.46 11.36
CA THR A 152 4.02 8.95 12.05
C THR A 152 4.23 10.36 12.60
N ALA A 153 5.36 10.63 13.24
CA ALA A 153 5.69 11.96 13.75
C ALA A 153 5.80 13.00 12.62
N ALA A 154 6.47 12.65 11.52
CA ALA A 154 6.60 13.53 10.37
C ALA A 154 5.23 13.86 9.74
N LEU A 155 4.36 12.87 9.57
CA LEU A 155 3.00 13.07 9.05
C LEU A 155 2.17 13.99 9.94
N LEU A 156 2.21 13.79 11.27
CA LEU A 156 1.44 14.59 12.23
C LEU A 156 1.96 16.03 12.37
N ALA A 157 3.24 16.27 12.07
CA ALA A 157 3.81 17.62 12.06
C ALA A 157 3.35 18.49 10.86
N THR A 158 2.78 17.88 9.81
CA THR A 158 2.32 18.60 8.62
C THR A 158 1.07 19.44 8.88
N GLY A 159 0.76 20.38 7.98
CA GLY A 159 -0.45 21.19 8.08
C GLY A 159 -1.76 20.39 8.04
N LEU A 160 -1.80 19.24 7.33
CA LEU A 160 -2.93 18.31 7.42
C LEU A 160 -2.88 17.50 8.72
N GLY A 161 -1.68 17.06 9.13
CA GLY A 161 -1.43 16.26 10.32
C GLY A 161 -1.99 16.84 11.62
N GLN A 162 -1.96 18.16 11.76
CA GLN A 162 -2.52 18.88 12.91
C GLN A 162 -4.04 18.70 13.08
N TYR A 163 -4.74 18.29 12.03
CA TYR A 163 -6.18 18.04 12.01
C TYR A 163 -6.51 16.53 11.93
N LEU A 164 -5.52 15.66 12.17
CA LEU A 164 -5.72 14.23 12.20
C LEU A 164 -5.80 13.72 13.63
N THR A 165 -6.71 12.78 13.84
CA THR A 165 -6.78 11.99 15.07
C THR A 165 -6.65 10.51 14.73
N THR A 166 -6.01 9.76 15.61
CA THR A 166 -5.91 8.29 15.53
C THR A 166 -6.96 7.70 16.48
N PRO A 167 -7.96 6.97 15.97
CA PRO A 167 -8.97 6.32 16.80
C PRO A 167 -8.44 5.12 17.58
#